data_AF-Q64BR0-F1
#
_entry.id   AF-Q64BR0-F1
#
_cell.length_a   1.000
_cell.length_b   1.000
_cell.length_c   1.000
_cell.angle_alpha   90.00
_cell.angle_beta   90.00
_cell.angle_gamma   90.00
#
_symmetry.space_group_name_H-M   'P 1'
#
loop_
_entity.id
_entity.type
_entity.pdbx_description
1 polymer ?
#
loop_
_entity_poly.entity_id
_entity_poly.type
_entity_poly.pdbx_seq_one_letter_code
_entity_poly.pdbx_strand_id
1 'polypeptide(L)'
;MSGKAGTVDEHQLAFALTFDFEYDSSQFAADRPYWIEENGKRTNLVEIPIAVELTDSCHFMFLFQPIVLPELSTASKVEKIWCGVFDGAYEEGGDTCFIMTMHPQIIGCHHRLQMVERFICYMLEHDSVWFAQLGDIADDFRKWEK
;
A
#
# COMPACT_ATOMS: atom_id res chain seq x y z
N MET A 1 12.28 -9.54 21.46
CA MET A 1 12.02 -8.09 21.35
C MET A 1 10.84 -7.94 20.40
N SER A 2 9.63 -7.78 20.93
CA SER A 2 8.45 -7.50 20.08
C SER A 2 8.52 -6.03 19.69
N GLY A 3 8.83 -5.74 18.44
CA GLY A 3 8.56 -4.42 17.87
C GLY A 3 7.07 -4.13 18.05
N LYS A 4 6.74 -2.93 18.53
CA LYS A 4 5.37 -2.42 18.42
C LYS A 4 5.05 -2.34 16.92
N ALA A 5 3.79 -2.55 16.56
CA ALA A 5 3.31 -2.23 15.22
C ALA A 5 3.85 -0.84 14.80
N GLY A 6 4.57 -0.76 13.68
CA GLY A 6 5.10 0.50 13.15
C GLY A 6 6.61 0.77 13.31
N THR A 7 7.44 -0.20 13.69
CA THR A 7 8.89 0.03 13.82
C THR A 7 9.62 -0.06 12.46
N VAL A 8 10.06 1.08 11.93
CA VAL A 8 11.06 1.18 10.85
C VAL A 8 12.44 0.84 11.45
N ASP A 9 13.36 0.28 10.66
CA ASP A 9 14.76 0.20 11.05
C ASP A 9 15.30 1.60 11.41
N GLU A 10 16.06 1.68 12.50
CA GLU A 10 16.53 2.96 13.05
C GLU A 10 17.40 3.74 12.04
N HIS A 11 18.14 3.05 11.18
CA HIS A 11 18.96 3.71 10.16
C HIS A 11 18.13 4.26 9.01
N GLN A 12 17.07 3.55 8.61
CA GLN A 12 16.13 4.03 7.60
C GLN A 12 15.38 5.27 8.08
N LEU A 13 14.91 5.25 9.33
CA LEU A 13 14.22 6.39 9.93
C LEU A 13 15.15 7.61 10.05
N ALA A 14 16.36 7.41 10.57
CA ALA A 14 17.35 8.47 10.68
C ALA A 14 17.70 9.07 9.30
N PHE A 15 17.83 8.24 8.27
CA PHE A 15 18.03 8.70 6.90
C PHE A 15 16.86 9.56 6.40
N ALA A 16 15.63 9.04 6.52
CA ALA A 16 14.43 9.74 6.06
C ALA A 16 14.26 11.10 6.73
N LEU A 17 14.49 11.18 8.05
CA LEU A 17 14.43 12.43 8.80
C LEU A 17 15.58 13.39 8.43
N THR A 18 16.77 12.87 8.16
CA THR A 18 17.93 13.69 7.74
C THR A 18 17.67 14.40 6.41
N PHE A 19 16.95 13.74 5.50
CA PHE A 19 16.62 14.27 4.17
C PHE A 19 15.23 14.90 4.08
N ASP A 20 14.54 15.06 5.21
CA ASP A 20 13.22 15.70 5.32
C ASP A 20 12.18 15.07 4.37
N PHE A 21 12.16 13.73 4.30
CA PHE A 21 11.09 13.04 3.58
C PHE A 21 9.74 13.28 4.24
N GLU A 22 8.73 13.47 3.41
CA GLU A 22 7.37 13.75 3.86
C GLU A 22 6.67 12.49 4.36
N TYR A 23 6.89 11.35 3.71
CA TYR A 23 6.27 10.08 4.05
C TYR A 23 7.17 8.87 3.78
N ASP A 24 6.84 7.74 4.39
CA ASP A 24 7.29 6.39 4.04
C ASP A 24 6.07 5.53 3.69
N SER A 25 6.29 4.47 2.89
CA SER A 25 5.24 3.55 2.45
C SER A 25 5.81 2.14 2.35
N SER A 26 6.30 1.64 3.47
CA SER A 26 7.03 0.38 3.56
C SER A 26 6.48 -0.57 4.63
N GLN A 27 5.63 -0.07 5.52
CA GLN A 27 5.04 -0.82 6.63
C GLN A 27 3.65 -1.34 6.29
N PHE A 28 3.19 -2.29 7.11
CA PHE A 28 1.94 -3.03 6.92
C PHE A 28 1.01 -2.95 8.14
N ALA A 29 1.22 -1.97 9.03
CA ALA A 29 0.67 -2.03 10.39
C ALA A 29 -0.79 -1.58 10.52
N ALA A 30 -1.33 -0.91 9.51
CA ALA A 30 -2.69 -0.36 9.50
C ALA A 30 -3.20 -0.22 8.06
N ASP A 31 -4.48 0.11 7.91
CA ASP A 31 -5.13 0.43 6.62
C ASP A 31 -5.31 1.94 6.42
N ARG A 32 -4.80 2.75 7.36
CA ARG A 32 -4.90 4.22 7.39
C ARG A 32 -3.52 4.84 7.63
N PRO A 33 -3.25 6.06 7.17
CA PRO A 33 -1.99 6.73 7.45
C PRO A 33 -1.79 6.98 8.95
N TYR A 34 -0.54 7.02 9.41
CA TYR A 34 -0.21 7.34 10.80
C TYR A 34 1.16 8.01 10.93
N TRP A 35 1.40 8.62 12.08
CA TRP A 35 2.72 9.18 12.38
C TRP A 35 3.68 8.09 12.83
N ILE A 36 4.88 8.07 12.24
CA ILE A 36 5.95 7.20 12.73
C ILE A 36 6.46 7.74 14.07
N GLU A 37 6.61 6.84 15.05
CA GLU A 37 7.16 7.17 16.36
C GLU A 37 8.58 6.61 16.54
N GLU A 38 9.48 7.43 17.07
CA GLU A 38 10.80 7.02 17.53
C GLU A 38 10.83 7.08 19.07
N ASN A 39 11.08 5.95 19.73
CA ASN A 39 11.13 5.87 21.20
C ASN A 39 9.87 6.45 21.90
N GLY A 40 8.69 6.25 21.29
CA GLY A 40 7.41 6.75 21.80
C GLY A 40 7.21 8.26 21.62
N LYS A 41 8.01 8.91 20.77
CA LYS A 41 7.82 10.29 20.35
C LYS A 41 7.45 10.32 18.87
N ARG A 42 6.34 10.97 18.57
CA ARG A 42 5.94 11.29 17.19
C ARG A 42 7.06 12.01 16.44
N THR A 43 7.38 11.52 15.26
CA THR A 43 8.27 12.17 14.30
C THR A 43 7.47 13.04 13.32
N ASN A 44 8.18 13.67 12.37
CA ASN A 44 7.56 14.41 11.27
C ASN A 44 7.36 13.55 10.02
N LEU A 45 7.53 12.22 10.10
CA LEU A 45 7.37 11.30 8.99
C LEU A 45 6.00 10.61 9.08
N VAL A 46 5.24 10.65 8.00
CA VAL A 46 3.94 9.96 7.87
C VAL A 46 4.19 8.59 7.25
N GLU A 47 3.64 7.53 7.85
CA GLU A 47 3.55 6.23 7.18
C GLU A 47 2.24 6.15 6.40
N ILE A 48 2.33 5.74 5.14
CA ILE A 48 1.19 5.33 4.32
C ILE A 48 1.33 3.82 4.07
N PRO A 49 0.67 2.99 4.87
CA PRO A 49 0.94 1.56 4.89
C PRO A 49 0.50 0.87 3.59
N ILE A 50 1.26 -0.15 3.22
CA ILE A 50 0.99 -1.02 2.09
C ILE A 50 0.38 -2.36 2.57
N ALA A 51 -0.27 -3.07 1.65
CA ALA A 51 -0.76 -4.43 1.89
C ALA A 51 -0.09 -5.45 0.95
N VAL A 52 0.24 -6.62 1.50
CA VAL A 52 0.89 -7.71 0.76
C VAL A 52 -0.06 -8.23 -0.33
N GLU A 53 -1.34 -8.33 -0.02
CA GLU A 53 -2.42 -8.74 -0.92
C GLU A 53 -2.59 -7.81 -2.11
N LEU A 54 -2.18 -6.54 -1.98
CA LEU A 54 -2.22 -5.51 -3.03
C LEU A 54 -0.89 -5.36 -3.77
N THR A 55 0.08 -6.23 -3.50
CA THR A 55 1.39 -6.23 -4.13
C THR A 55 1.46 -7.28 -5.23
N ASP A 56 1.73 -6.87 -6.47
CA ASP A 56 1.69 -7.75 -7.65
C ASP A 56 2.72 -8.90 -7.61
N SER A 57 3.88 -8.66 -7.01
CA SER A 57 4.95 -9.65 -6.87
C SER A 57 4.49 -10.84 -6.01
N CYS A 58 3.65 -10.62 -5.02
CA CYS A 58 3.11 -11.67 -4.15
C CYS A 58 2.18 -12.64 -4.89
N HIS A 59 1.65 -12.24 -6.06
CA HIS A 59 0.74 -13.07 -6.86
C HIS A 59 1.37 -13.65 -8.11
N PHE A 60 2.29 -12.91 -8.74
CA PHE A 60 2.73 -13.17 -10.10
C PHE A 60 4.23 -13.45 -10.23
N MET A 61 5.03 -13.15 -9.20
CA MET A 61 6.47 -13.43 -9.25
C MET A 61 6.69 -14.94 -9.15
N PHE A 62 7.57 -15.44 -10.00
CA PHE A 62 8.04 -16.82 -10.00
C PHE A 62 9.50 -16.84 -9.54
N LEU A 63 9.85 -17.68 -8.54
CA LEU A 63 11.19 -17.75 -7.95
C LEU A 63 11.66 -19.21 -7.90
N PHE A 64 12.86 -19.48 -8.42
CA PHE A 64 13.36 -20.84 -8.65
C PHE A 64 13.69 -21.66 -7.37
N GLN A 65 13.74 -21.06 -6.17
CA GLN A 65 14.16 -21.73 -4.92
C GLN A 65 13.58 -21.07 -3.66
N PRO A 66 13.44 -21.86 -2.57
CA PRO A 66 12.14 -22.22 -2.02
C PRO A 66 11.42 -21.03 -1.37
N ILE A 67 10.35 -20.55 -1.99
CA ILE A 67 9.45 -19.56 -1.37
C ILE A 67 8.01 -20.07 -1.49
N VAL A 68 7.31 -20.11 -0.36
CA VAL A 68 5.92 -20.55 -0.21
C VAL A 68 4.99 -19.39 -0.59
N LEU A 69 5.10 -18.87 -1.82
CA LEU A 69 4.14 -17.91 -2.37
C LEU A 69 3.34 -18.59 -3.48
N PRO A 70 2.05 -18.22 -3.68
CA PRO A 70 1.29 -18.70 -4.81
C PRO A 70 1.86 -18.11 -6.10
N GLU A 71 2.68 -18.87 -6.81
CA GLU A 71 3.31 -18.40 -8.04
C GLU A 71 2.33 -18.43 -9.22
N LEU A 72 2.52 -17.48 -10.16
CA LEU A 72 1.82 -17.45 -11.45
C LEU A 72 0.28 -17.55 -11.32
N SER A 73 -0.30 -16.85 -10.34
CA SER A 73 -1.75 -16.78 -10.18
C SER A 73 -2.44 -16.28 -11.45
N THR A 74 -3.64 -16.76 -11.74
CA THR A 74 -4.45 -16.22 -12.84
C THR A 74 -4.83 -14.78 -12.54
N ALA A 75 -4.82 -13.91 -13.55
CA ALA A 75 -5.25 -12.52 -13.39
C ALA A 75 -6.67 -12.43 -12.78
N SER A 76 -7.59 -13.30 -13.19
CA SER A 76 -8.95 -13.35 -12.64
C SER A 76 -9.03 -13.69 -11.15
N LYS A 77 -8.06 -14.42 -10.60
CA LYS A 77 -7.98 -14.68 -9.15
C LYS A 77 -7.55 -13.41 -8.42
N VAL A 78 -6.53 -12.74 -8.93
CA VAL A 78 -5.97 -11.51 -8.33
C VAL A 78 -6.98 -10.38 -8.38
N GLU A 79 -7.68 -10.21 -9.50
CA GLU A 79 -8.77 -9.25 -9.67
C GLU A 79 -9.85 -9.42 -8.58
N LYS A 80 -10.28 -10.65 -8.30
CA LYS A 80 -11.27 -10.92 -7.25
C LYS A 80 -10.76 -10.57 -5.86
N ILE A 81 -9.48 -10.81 -5.58
CA ILE A 81 -8.87 -10.45 -4.30
C ILE A 81 -8.86 -8.91 -4.18
N TRP A 82 -8.41 -8.21 -5.21
CA TRP A 82 -8.32 -6.75 -5.20
C TRP A 82 -9.68 -6.08 -5.10
N CYS A 83 -10.70 -6.56 -5.83
CA CYS A 83 -12.09 -6.13 -5.65
C CYS A 83 -12.57 -6.33 -4.22
N GLY A 84 -12.34 -7.52 -3.62
CA GLY A 84 -12.79 -7.77 -2.25
C GLY A 84 -12.11 -6.89 -1.21
N VAL A 85 -10.82 -6.59 -1.38
CA VAL A 85 -10.09 -5.65 -0.50
C VAL A 85 -10.62 -4.22 -0.70
N PHE A 86 -10.86 -3.81 -1.94
CA PHE A 86 -11.45 -2.50 -2.24
C PHE A 86 -12.84 -2.36 -1.63
N ASP A 87 -13.72 -3.35 -1.78
CA ASP A 87 -15.09 -3.33 -1.24
C ASP A 87 -15.05 -3.14 0.29
N GLY A 88 -14.17 -3.87 0.99
CA GLY A 88 -13.99 -3.71 2.43
C GLY A 88 -13.49 -2.32 2.82
N ALA A 89 -12.47 -1.80 2.12
CA ALA A 89 -11.95 -0.44 2.36
C ALA A 89 -13.00 0.64 2.06
N TYR A 90 -13.82 0.44 1.02
CA TYR A 90 -14.89 1.34 0.63
C TYR A 90 -16.05 1.34 1.64
N GLU A 91 -16.42 0.17 2.16
CA GLU A 91 -17.41 0.04 3.24
C GLU A 91 -16.95 0.71 4.53
N GLU A 92 -15.65 0.62 4.86
CA GLU A 92 -15.08 1.26 6.04
C GLU A 92 -15.04 2.79 5.90
N GLY A 93 -14.64 3.28 4.73
CA GLY A 93 -14.64 4.70 4.38
C GLY A 93 -13.76 5.59 5.26
N GLY A 94 -13.98 6.90 5.17
CA GLY A 94 -13.17 7.91 5.88
C GLY A 94 -11.79 8.05 5.26
N ASP A 95 -10.73 7.94 6.08
CA ASP A 95 -9.32 8.02 5.68
C ASP A 95 -8.67 6.65 5.34
N THR A 96 -9.47 5.60 5.12
CA THR A 96 -8.94 4.29 4.69
C THR A 96 -8.25 4.43 3.34
N CYS A 97 -7.03 3.92 3.26
CA CYS A 97 -6.20 3.98 2.07
C CYS A 97 -6.08 2.61 1.41
N PHE A 98 -6.35 2.56 0.11
CA PHE A 98 -6.12 1.37 -0.72
C PHE A 98 -4.87 1.58 -1.57
N ILE A 99 -3.74 0.98 -1.16
CA ILE A 99 -2.43 1.22 -1.80
C ILE A 99 -1.98 0.01 -2.61
N MET A 100 -1.93 0.16 -3.94
CA MET A 100 -1.41 -0.87 -4.84
C MET A 100 0.09 -0.70 -5.08
N THR A 101 0.85 -1.78 -4.88
CA THR A 101 2.28 -1.83 -5.20
C THR A 101 2.49 -2.68 -6.44
N MET A 102 2.81 -2.02 -7.56
CA MET A 102 2.94 -2.66 -8.86
C MET A 102 4.33 -2.47 -9.46
N HIS A 103 4.88 -3.54 -10.03
CA HIS A 103 6.18 -3.54 -10.66
C HIS A 103 6.03 -3.67 -12.18
N PRO A 104 6.61 -2.76 -13.00
CA PRO A 104 6.44 -2.79 -14.45
C PRO A 104 6.81 -4.12 -15.11
N GLN A 105 7.86 -4.78 -14.64
CA GLN A 105 8.30 -6.09 -15.14
C GLN A 105 7.34 -7.24 -14.81
N ILE A 106 6.40 -7.05 -13.88
CA ILE A 106 5.44 -8.05 -13.42
C ILE A 106 4.05 -7.71 -13.95
N ILE A 107 3.47 -6.57 -13.56
CA ILE A 107 2.11 -6.18 -13.96
C ILE A 107 2.02 -5.82 -15.46
N GLY A 108 3.13 -5.46 -16.10
CA GLY A 108 3.15 -4.97 -17.49
C GLY A 108 2.81 -6.02 -18.56
N CYS A 109 2.59 -7.29 -18.18
CA CYS A 109 2.13 -8.30 -19.14
C CYS A 109 0.70 -7.96 -19.63
N HIS A 110 0.44 -8.04 -20.93
CA HIS A 110 -0.82 -7.61 -21.56
C HIS A 110 -2.11 -8.06 -20.83
N HIS A 111 -2.21 -9.34 -20.48
CA HIS A 111 -3.40 -9.88 -19.80
C HIS A 111 -3.59 -9.32 -18.37
N ARG A 112 -2.52 -8.89 -17.71
CA ARG A 112 -2.53 -8.25 -16.39
C ARG A 112 -2.85 -6.76 -16.50
N LEU A 113 -2.36 -6.08 -17.53
CA LEU A 113 -2.78 -4.71 -17.83
C LEU A 113 -4.29 -4.62 -18.11
N GLN A 114 -4.83 -5.58 -18.87
CA GLN A 114 -6.29 -5.67 -19.07
C GLN A 114 -7.07 -5.90 -17.78
N MET A 115 -6.48 -6.61 -16.81
CA MET A 115 -7.05 -6.78 -15.47
C MET A 115 -7.03 -5.48 -14.68
N VAL A 116 -5.91 -4.76 -14.68
CA VAL A 116 -5.78 -3.44 -14.03
C VAL A 116 -6.77 -2.44 -14.63
N GLU A 117 -6.95 -2.43 -15.95
CA GLU A 117 -7.94 -1.59 -16.63
C GLU A 117 -9.36 -1.87 -16.12
N ARG A 118 -9.79 -3.14 -16.09
CA ARG A 118 -11.10 -3.52 -15.55
C ARG A 118 -11.26 -3.13 -14.08
N PHE A 119 -10.21 -3.32 -13.29
CA PHE A 119 -10.25 -2.99 -11.87
C PHE A 119 -10.33 -1.48 -11.63
N ILE A 120 -9.61 -0.66 -12.40
CA ILE A 120 -9.76 0.80 -12.36
C ILE A 120 -11.18 1.20 -12.77
N CYS A 121 -11.74 0.62 -13.84
CA CYS A 121 -13.13 0.88 -14.23
C CYS A 121 -14.11 0.53 -13.10
N TYR A 122 -13.93 -0.61 -12.43
CA TYR A 122 -14.73 -1.01 -11.27
C TYR A 122 -14.69 0.03 -10.14
N MET A 123 -13.50 0.51 -9.76
CA MET A 123 -13.38 1.55 -8.73
C MET A 123 -14.04 2.87 -9.16
N LEU A 124 -14.01 3.23 -10.45
CA LEU A 124 -14.66 4.43 -10.99
C LEU A 124 -16.19 4.36 -10.98
N GLU A 125 -16.79 3.17 -10.81
CA GLU A 125 -18.24 3.02 -10.64
C GLU A 125 -18.72 3.39 -9.23
N HIS A 126 -17.79 3.66 -8.31
CA HIS A 126 -18.08 4.01 -6.92
C HIS A 126 -17.88 5.51 -6.70
N ASP A 127 -18.85 6.15 -6.04
CA ASP A 127 -18.75 7.56 -5.69
C ASP A 127 -17.70 7.78 -4.59
N SER A 128 -17.16 9.00 -4.49
CA SER A 128 -16.27 9.40 -3.37
C SER A 128 -14.94 8.63 -3.27
N VAL A 129 -14.52 7.93 -4.33
CA VAL A 129 -13.15 7.38 -4.44
C VAL A 129 -12.18 8.47 -4.87
N TRP A 130 -11.13 8.69 -4.08
CA TRP A 130 -10.06 9.63 -4.42
C TRP A 130 -8.84 8.89 -4.96
N PHE A 131 -8.57 9.07 -6.25
CA PHE A 131 -7.31 8.66 -6.86
C PHE A 131 -6.25 9.72 -6.60
N ALA A 132 -5.24 9.38 -5.80
CA ALA A 132 -4.28 10.33 -5.26
C ALA A 132 -2.82 9.87 -5.46
N GLN A 133 -1.89 10.82 -5.43
CA GLN A 133 -0.49 10.50 -5.20
C GLN A 133 -0.26 10.29 -3.69
N LEU A 134 0.73 9.46 -3.32
CA LEU A 134 1.07 9.23 -1.92
C LEU A 134 1.42 10.54 -1.18
N GLY A 135 2.11 11.47 -1.85
CA GLY A 135 2.40 12.80 -1.28
C GLY A 135 1.13 13.60 -0.95
N ASP A 136 0.10 13.52 -1.80
CA ASP A 136 -1.17 14.20 -1.55
C ASP A 136 -1.90 13.58 -0.34
N ILE A 137 -1.85 12.26 -0.19
CA ILE A 137 -2.42 11.54 0.97
C ILE A 137 -1.70 11.97 2.25
N ALA A 138 -0.36 12.01 2.22
CA ALA A 138 0.43 12.48 3.36
C ALA A 138 0.03 13.91 3.73
N ASP A 139 -0.03 14.82 2.76
CA ASP A 139 -0.40 16.22 2.98
C ASP A 139 -1.82 16.39 3.54
N ASP A 140 -2.79 15.60 3.08
CA ASP A 140 -4.16 15.63 3.58
C ASP A 140 -4.23 15.15 5.04
N PHE A 141 -3.60 14.00 5.33
CA PHE A 141 -3.49 13.47 6.69
C PHE A 141 -2.86 14.49 7.66
N ARG A 142 -1.78 15.16 7.24
CA ARG A 142 -1.10 16.19 8.04
C ARG A 142 -1.97 17.41 8.32
N LYS A 143 -2.93 17.74 7.45
CA LYS A 143 -3.85 18.87 7.67
C LYS A 143 -4.96 18.48 8.64
N TRP A 144 -5.39 17.23 8.60
CA TRP A 144 -6.46 16.69 9.43
C TRP A 144 -6.02 16.44 10.89
N GLU A 145 -4.81 15.90 11.09
CA GLU A 145 -4.22 15.56 12.41
C GLU A 145 -3.43 16.72 13.07
N LYS A 146 -3.79 17.98 12.79
CA LYS A 146 -3.25 19.16 13.50
C LYS A 146 -3.98 19.42 14.81
#